data_AF-A0A2V9XN49-F1
#
_entry.id   AF-A0A2V9XN49-F1
#
_cell.length_a   1.000
_cell.length_b   1.000
_cell.length_c   1.000
_cell.angle_alpha   90.00
_cell.angle_beta   90.00
_cell.angle_gamma   90.00
#
_symmetry.space_group_name_H-M   'P 1'
#
loop_
_entity.id
_entity.type
_entity.pdbx_description
1 polymer ?
#
loop_
_entity_poly.entity_id
_entity_poly.type
_entity_poly.pdbx_seq_one_letter_code
_entity_poly.pdbx_strand_id
1 'polypeptide(L)'
;MPYHVVSFTMAQVRQGALGFQRQLSAALRESSQLKVYSVSPFDLDERRRIKDRFGGDVVYFFNDAARDICKLRGIELEYVAEILDNELPRRRALVVGMPD
;
A
#
# COMPACT_ATOMS: atom_id res chain seq x y z
N MET A 1 6.50 -10.82 -9.06
CA MET A 1 6.27 -9.40 -9.39
C MET A 1 6.78 -8.56 -8.23
N PRO A 2 7.47 -7.43 -8.48
CA PRO A 2 7.90 -6.54 -7.42
C PRO A 2 6.71 -5.74 -6.87
N TYR A 3 6.80 -5.36 -5.60
CA TYR A 3 5.90 -4.45 -4.93
C TYR A 3 6.69 -3.28 -4.36
N HIS A 4 6.12 -2.09 -4.50
CA HIS A 4 6.68 -0.83 -4.04
C HIS A 4 6.05 -0.46 -2.70
N VAL A 5 6.90 -0.18 -1.73
CA VAL A 5 6.49 0.00 -0.34
C VAL A 5 6.32 1.48 -0.04
N VAL A 6 5.18 1.85 0.53
CA VAL A 6 4.94 3.18 1.08
C VAL A 6 4.58 3.04 2.56
N SER A 7 5.28 3.75 3.41
CA SER A 7 5.10 3.72 4.86
C SER A 7 4.58 5.06 5.37
N PHE A 8 3.53 5.03 6.18
CA PHE A 8 2.97 6.20 6.84
C PHE A 8 3.00 6.06 8.35
N THR A 9 3.32 7.17 9.02
CA THR A 9 3.10 7.34 10.45
C THR A 9 1.62 7.55 10.75
N MET A 10 1.20 7.33 12.00
CA MET A 10 -0.17 7.65 12.46
C MET A 10 -0.53 9.13 12.27
N ALA A 11 0.44 10.04 12.34
CA ALA A 11 0.21 11.46 12.09
C ALA A 11 -0.18 11.71 10.62
N GLN A 12 0.57 11.15 9.67
CA GLN A 12 0.28 11.24 8.23
C GLN A 12 -1.04 10.57 7.87
N VAL A 13 -1.33 9.40 8.48
CA VAL A 13 -2.61 8.71 8.27
C VAL A 13 -3.80 9.58 8.70
N ARG A 14 -3.71 10.20 9.88
CA ARG A 14 -4.77 11.08 10.40
C ARG A 14 -4.98 12.34 9.55
N GLN A 15 -3.93 12.84 8.92
CA GLN A 15 -4.00 14.06 8.09
C GLN A 15 -4.50 13.81 6.66
N GLY A 16 -4.37 12.60 6.11
CA GLY A 16 -4.64 12.40 4.67
C GLY A 16 -5.10 11.02 4.20
N ALA A 17 -5.16 9.99 5.06
CA ALA A 17 -5.42 8.62 4.59
C ALA A 17 -6.79 8.43 3.91
N LEU A 18 -7.82 9.14 4.35
CA LEU A 18 -9.16 9.07 3.75
C LEU A 18 -9.20 9.68 2.33
N GLY A 19 -8.46 10.76 2.09
CA GLY A 19 -8.36 11.37 0.75
C GLY A 19 -7.55 10.51 -0.20
N PHE A 20 -6.43 10.00 0.29
CA PHE A 20 -5.53 9.09 -0.43
C PHE A 20 -6.25 7.81 -0.90
N GLN A 21 -6.94 7.13 0.01
CA GLN A 21 -7.67 5.91 -0.32
C GLN A 21 -8.77 6.18 -1.35
N ARG A 22 -9.49 7.30 -1.24
CA ARG A 22 -10.53 7.68 -2.20
C ARG A 22 -9.98 7.93 -3.61
N GLN A 23 -8.84 8.62 -3.73
CA GLN A 23 -8.21 8.89 -5.02
C GLN A 23 -7.74 7.61 -5.71
N LEU A 24 -7.10 6.71 -4.95
CA LEU A 24 -6.65 5.41 -5.46
C LEU A 24 -7.81 4.47 -5.79
N SER A 25 -8.86 4.44 -4.96
CA SER A 25 -10.05 3.63 -5.25
C SER A 25 -10.81 4.13 -6.48
N ALA A 26 -10.78 5.43 -6.78
CA ALA A 26 -11.36 5.95 -8.04
C ALA A 26 -10.61 5.42 -9.27
N ALA A 27 -9.29 5.26 -9.17
CA ALA A 27 -8.45 4.74 -10.26
C ALA A 27 -8.72 3.25 -10.57
N LEU A 28 -9.28 2.47 -9.64
CA LEU A 28 -9.69 1.07 -9.87
C LEU A 28 -10.72 0.90 -10.98
N ARG A 29 -11.56 1.92 -11.23
CA ARG A 29 -12.56 1.83 -12.31
C ARG A 29 -11.91 1.78 -13.70
N GLU A 30 -10.66 2.24 -13.81
CA GLU A 30 -9.95 2.35 -15.07
C GLU A 30 -8.99 1.18 -15.32
N SER A 31 -8.57 0.46 -14.27
CA SER A 31 -7.68 -0.70 -14.40
C SER A 31 -7.93 -1.74 -13.31
N SER A 32 -8.32 -2.94 -13.74
CA SER A 32 -8.52 -4.10 -12.87
C SER A 32 -7.21 -4.72 -12.37
N GLN A 33 -6.06 -4.28 -12.90
CA GLN A 33 -4.75 -4.81 -12.54
C GLN A 33 -4.14 -4.13 -11.32
N LEU A 34 -4.77 -3.08 -10.78
CA LEU A 34 -4.25 -2.35 -9.63
C LEU A 34 -4.38 -3.21 -8.37
N LYS A 35 -3.26 -3.45 -7.69
CA LYS A 35 -3.24 -4.16 -6.41
C LYS A 35 -2.45 -3.32 -5.39
N VAL A 36 -3.15 -2.91 -4.34
CA VAL A 36 -2.57 -2.30 -3.14
C VAL A 36 -2.96 -3.11 -1.93
N TYR A 37 -1.97 -3.66 -1.25
CA TYR A 37 -2.15 -4.41 -0.02
C TYR A 37 -1.70 -3.59 1.19
N SER A 38 -2.21 -3.96 2.36
CA SER A 38 -1.64 -3.59 3.66
C SER A 38 -1.54 -4.82 4.54
N VAL A 39 -0.75 -4.74 5.61
CA VAL A 39 -0.76 -5.78 6.65
C VAL A 39 -2.14 -5.82 7.30
N SER A 40 -2.66 -7.02 7.56
CA SER A 40 -3.92 -7.18 8.27
C SER A 40 -3.88 -6.48 9.63
N PRO A 41 -4.94 -5.73 10.02
CA PRO A 41 -5.00 -5.11 11.34
C PRO A 41 -5.00 -6.14 12.48
N PHE A 42 -5.36 -7.39 12.19
CA PHE A 42 -5.43 -8.49 13.14
C PHE A 42 -4.12 -9.27 13.30
N ASP A 43 -3.09 -8.99 12.48
CA ASP A 43 -1.77 -9.64 12.59
C ASP A 43 -0.77 -8.69 13.25
N LEU A 44 -0.80 -8.62 14.58
CA LEU A 44 0.02 -7.69 15.36
C LEU A 44 1.52 -7.97 15.23
N ASP A 45 1.92 -9.24 15.15
CA ASP A 45 3.32 -9.62 15.00
C ASP A 45 3.86 -9.21 13.63
N GLU A 46 3.10 -9.45 12.56
CA GLU A 46 3.49 -9.01 11.23
C GLU A 46 3.52 -7.49 11.12
N ARG A 47 2.57 -6.78 11.74
CA ARG A 47 2.59 -5.32 11.81
C ARG A 47 3.84 -4.80 12.52
N ARG A 48 4.26 -5.41 13.63
CA ARG A 48 5.50 -5.05 14.33
C ARG A 48 6.71 -5.27 13.41
N ARG A 49 6.85 -6.44 12.79
CA ARG A 49 7.95 -6.73 11.85
C ARG A 49 8.03 -5.73 10.70
N ILE A 50 6.89 -5.40 10.09
CA ILE A 50 6.81 -4.48 8.96
C ILE A 50 7.09 -3.04 9.39
N LYS A 51 6.62 -2.63 10.58
CA LYS A 51 6.98 -1.34 11.19
C LYS A 51 8.48 -1.25 11.46
N ASP A 52 9.08 -2.29 12.03
CA ASP A 52 10.53 -2.32 12.30
C ASP A 52 11.34 -2.28 11.00
N ARG A 53 10.84 -2.90 9.92
CA ARG A 53 11.50 -2.94 8.61
C ARG A 53 11.40 -1.63 7.82
N PHE A 54 10.24 -0.97 7.83
CA PHE A 54 9.96 0.17 6.95
C PHE A 54 9.65 1.49 7.69
N GLY A 55 9.61 1.49 9.02
CA GLY A 55 9.49 2.71 9.83
C GLY A 55 8.08 3.30 9.97
N GLY A 56 7.06 2.75 9.29
CA GLY A 56 5.68 3.25 9.33
C GLY A 56 4.75 2.50 10.29
N ASP A 57 3.74 3.19 10.82
CA ASP A 57 2.63 2.58 11.57
C ASP A 57 1.63 1.86 10.66
N VAL A 58 1.53 2.31 9.42
CA VAL A 58 0.76 1.70 8.33
C VAL A 58 1.67 1.60 7.12
N VAL A 59 1.74 0.41 6.53
CA VAL A 59 2.55 0.15 5.34
C VAL A 59 1.67 -0.42 4.25
N TYR A 60 1.79 0.17 3.07
CA TYR A 60 1.10 -0.23 1.85
C TYR A 60 2.09 -0.80 0.84
N PHE A 61 1.63 -1.80 0.10
CA PHE A 61 2.41 -2.51 -0.90
C PHE A 61 1.70 -2.37 -2.25
N PHE A 62 2.33 -1.64 -3.17
CA PHE A 62 1.79 -1.33 -4.50
C PHE A 62 2.42 -2.25 -5.53
N ASN A 63 1.63 -2.94 -6.35
CA ASN A 63 2.20 -3.53 -7.56
C ASN A 63 2.61 -2.42 -8.56
N ASP A 64 3.32 -2.80 -9.63
CA ASP A 64 3.81 -1.86 -10.64
C ASP A 64 2.69 -0.99 -11.22
N ALA A 65 1.55 -1.60 -11.58
CA ALA A 65 0.40 -0.88 -12.12
C ALA A 65 -0.15 0.18 -11.15
N ALA A 66 -0.21 -0.13 -9.85
CA ALA A 66 -0.65 0.81 -8.83
C ALA A 66 0.36 1.94 -8.59
N ARG A 67 1.65 1.67 -8.69
CA ARG A 67 2.68 2.73 -8.65
C ARG A 67 2.56 3.67 -9.84
N ASP A 68 2.43 3.12 -11.04
CA ASP A 68 2.43 3.90 -12.27
C ASP A 68 1.19 4.80 -12.37
N ILE A 69 0.02 4.32 -11.93
CA ILE A 69 -1.17 5.16 -11.91
C ILE A 69 -1.07 6.30 -10.89
N CYS A 70 -0.43 6.06 -9.73
CA CYS A 70 -0.15 7.14 -8.77
C CYS A 70 0.74 8.21 -9.39
N LYS A 71 1.79 7.83 -10.11
CA LYS A 71 2.66 8.78 -10.83
C LYS A 71 1.89 9.55 -11.91
N LEU A 72 1.11 8.87 -12.73
CA LEU A 72 0.32 9.49 -13.81
C LEU A 72 -0.68 10.51 -13.29
N ARG A 73 -1.24 10.29 -12.10
CA ARG A 73 -2.20 11.20 -11.45
C ARG A 73 -1.55 12.26 -10.57
N GLY A 74 -0.22 12.34 -10.53
CA GLY A 74 0.49 13.29 -9.68
C GLY A 74 0.28 13.05 -8.18
N ILE A 75 -0.01 11.81 -7.78
CA ILE A 75 -0.08 11.43 -6.37
C ILE A 75 1.36 11.26 -5.88
N GLU A 76 1.86 12.26 -5.16
CA GLU A 76 3.20 12.24 -4.58
C GLU A 76 3.27 11.24 -3.43
N LEU A 77 3.92 10.09 -3.69
CA LEU A 77 4.20 9.06 -2.69
C LEU A 77 5.70 8.85 -2.56
N GLU A 78 6.16 8.77 -1.32
CA GLU A 78 7.51 8.39 -0.99
C GLU A 78 7.60 6.86 -0.93
N TYR A 79 8.19 6.27 -1.97
CA TYR A 79 8.44 4.84 -2.02
C TYR A 79 9.76 4.53 -1.30
N VAL A 80 9.68 3.81 -0.19
CA VAL A 80 10.82 3.58 0.71
C VAL A 80 11.58 2.29 0.41
N ALA A 81 10.96 1.35 -0.32
CA ALA A 81 11.57 0.09 -0.70
C ALA A 81 10.86 -0.57 -1.88
N GLU A 82 11.52 -1.56 -2.47
CA GLU A 82 10.95 -2.54 -3.39
C GLU A 82 11.12 -3.94 -2.78
N ILE A 83 10.07 -4.77 -2.83
CA ILE A 83 10.09 -6.15 -2.31
C ILE A 83 9.50 -7.12 -3.34
N LEU A 84 9.81 -8.40 -3.21
CA LEU A 84 9.22 -9.44 -4.05
C LEU A 84 7.85 -9.89 -3.52
N ASP A 85 7.03 -10.50 -4.39
CA ASP A 85 5.71 -11.05 -4.03
C ASP A 85 5.75 -12.07 -2.87
N ASN A 86 6.83 -12.87 -2.78
CA ASN A 86 7.03 -13.83 -1.69
C ASN A 86 7.44 -13.18 -0.35
N GLU A 87 7.73 -11.88 -0.34
CA GLU A 87 8.01 -11.09 0.85
C GLU A 87 6.79 -10.32 1.35
N LEU A 88 5.67 -10.37 0.62
CA LEU A 88 4.43 -9.77 1.07
C LEU A 88 3.98 -10.35 2.42
N PRO A 89 3.25 -9.56 3.23
CA PRO A 89 2.64 -10.07 4.45
C PRO A 89 1.82 -11.32 4.19
N ARG A 90 1.96 -12.33 5.05
CA ARG A 90 1.19 -13.57 4.96
C ARG A 90 -0.30 -13.28 5.12
N ARG A 91 -0.65 -12.42 6.09
CA ARG A 91 -2.02 -11.98 6.30
C ARG A 91 -2.15 -10.52 5.87
N ARG A 92 -2.63 -10.34 4.65
CA ARG A 92 -2.81 -9.01 4.03
C ARG A 92 -4.27 -8.65 3.84
N ALA A 93 -4.56 -7.36 3.94
CA ALA A 93 -5.83 -6.79 3.52
C ALA A 93 -5.66 -6.17 2.12
N LEU A 94 -6.60 -6.44 1.22
CA LEU A 94 -6.68 -5.71 -0.04
C LEU A 94 -7.30 -4.33 0.25
N VAL A 95 -6.52 -3.28 0.00
CA VAL A 95 -6.94 -1.89 0.23
C VAL A 95 -7.56 -1.32 -1.04
N VAL A 96 -6.94 -1.61 -2.17
CA VAL A 96 -7.34 -1.14 -3.50
C VAL A 96 -7.05 -2.29 -4.48
N GLY A 97 -8.09 -2.77 -5.16
CA GLY A 97 -8.00 -3.89 -6.09
C GLY A 97 -9.32 -4.63 -6.16
N MET A 98 -9.45 -5.50 -7.16
CA MET A 98 -10.45 -6.55 -7.11
C MET A 98 -9.91 -7.72 -6.29
N PRO A 99 -10.70 -8.32 -5.40
CA PRO A 99 -10.31 -9.58 -4.78
C PRO A 99 -10.08 -10.63 -5.86
N ASP A 100 -9.04 -11.44 -5.68
CA ASP A 100 -8.78 -12.61 -6.53
C ASP A 100 -9.84 -13.70 -6.31
#